data_AF-A0AA88EA56-F1
#
_entry.id   AF-A0AA88EA56-F1
#
_cell.length_a   1.000
_cell.length_b   1.000
_cell.length_c   1.000
_cell.angle_alpha   90.00
_cell.angle_beta   90.00
_cell.angle_gamma   90.00
#
_symmetry.space_group_name_H-M   'P 1'
#
loop_
_entity.id
_entity.type
_entity.pdbx_description
1 polymer ?
#
loop_
_entity_poly.entity_id
_entity_poly.type
_entity_poly.pdbx_seq_one_letter_code
_entity_poly.pdbx_strand_id
1 'polypeptide(L)'
;WFHVGVERFPFSITGLPAKFSPVAPGNESSIRESTDVIIEFSDKLASVCGGSSVLQATRFLSLGGSGDRNSRVKIEKLPEPRHAYKLVYRSRRVVGTSTRPDNTERLALTDEPLPFEFRPI
;
A
#
# COMPACT_ATOMS: atom_id res chain seq x y z
N TRP A 1 20.26 21.16 11.46
CA TRP A 1 20.00 20.54 10.16
C TRP A 1 19.10 19.34 10.42
N PHE A 2 17.84 19.42 9.98
CA PHE A 2 16.76 18.54 10.46
C PHE A 2 16.83 17.14 9.84
N HIS A 3 16.93 16.15 10.71
CA HIS A 3 16.80 14.72 10.43
C HIS A 3 15.30 14.41 10.31
N VAL A 4 14.80 14.00 9.14
CA VAL A 4 13.54 13.25 9.11
C VAL A 4 13.93 11.78 9.30
N GLY A 5 14.33 11.48 10.54
CA GLY A 5 14.29 10.11 11.03
C GLY A 5 12.84 9.62 10.96
N VAL A 6 12.65 8.32 10.90
CA VAL A 6 11.32 7.70 11.06
C VAL A 6 10.59 8.43 12.19
N GLU A 7 9.52 9.15 11.87
CA GLU A 7 8.67 9.76 12.90
C GLU A 7 8.07 8.60 13.70
N ARG A 8 8.74 8.23 14.78
CA ARG A 8 8.11 7.52 15.89
C ARG A 8 7.15 8.51 16.51
N PHE A 9 5.96 8.56 15.94
CA PHE A 9 4.85 9.27 16.55
C PHE A 9 4.67 8.72 17.98
N PRO A 10 4.63 9.58 19.02
CA PRO A 10 4.47 9.16 20.41
C PRO A 10 3.07 8.63 20.73
N PHE A 11 2.25 8.42 19.70
CA PHE A 11 0.94 7.80 19.77
C PHE A 11 0.94 6.54 18.91
N SER A 12 0.32 5.47 19.41
CA SER A 12 0.12 4.23 18.66
C SER A 12 -0.79 4.49 17.46
N ILE A 13 -0.21 4.87 16.32
CA ILE A 13 -0.92 4.90 15.05
C ILE A 13 -1.02 3.44 14.59
N THR A 14 -2.22 2.86 14.64
CA THR A 14 -2.52 1.52 14.10
C THR A 14 -2.44 1.45 12.57
N GLY A 15 -2.02 2.53 11.92
CA GLY A 15 -2.08 2.78 10.49
C GLY A 15 -3.16 3.81 10.14
N LEU A 16 -3.25 4.18 8.87
CA LEU A 16 -4.37 4.97 8.34
C LEU A 16 -5.34 4.04 7.62
N PRO A 17 -6.66 4.29 7.74
CA PRO A 17 -7.66 3.63 6.92
C PRO A 17 -7.32 3.70 5.44
N ALA A 18 -7.42 2.56 4.77
CA ALA A 18 -7.26 2.43 3.32
C ALA A 18 -8.53 1.85 2.70
N LYS A 19 -8.99 2.47 1.61
CA LYS A 19 -10.06 1.98 0.76
C LYS A 19 -9.46 1.21 -0.41
N PHE A 20 -9.98 0.02 -0.65
CA PHE A 20 -9.61 -0.83 -1.77
C PHE A 20 -10.73 -0.82 -2.80
N SER A 21 -10.42 -0.44 -4.04
CA SER A 21 -11.40 -0.36 -5.13
C SER A 21 -10.97 -1.31 -6.26
N PRO A 22 -11.78 -2.32 -6.64
CA PRO A 22 -11.45 -3.19 -7.77
C PRO A 22 -11.44 -2.40 -9.08
N VAL A 23 -10.52 -2.75 -9.98
CA VAL A 23 -10.40 -2.14 -11.31
C VAL A 23 -11.36 -2.77 -12.32
N ALA A 24 -11.88 -3.96 -12.03
CA ALA A 24 -12.74 -4.73 -12.94
C ALA A 24 -14.07 -4.02 -13.24
N PRO A 25 -14.61 -4.16 -14.46
CA PRO A 25 -15.92 -3.63 -14.81
C PRO A 25 -17.01 -4.51 -14.19
N GLY A 26 -17.64 -4.03 -13.11
CA GLY A 26 -18.80 -4.69 -12.53
C GLY A 26 -19.12 -4.22 -11.11
N ASN A 27 -20.39 -4.29 -10.74
CA ASN A 27 -20.90 -4.04 -9.39
C ASN A 27 -20.57 -5.21 -8.44
N GLU A 28 -19.32 -5.70 -8.43
CA GLU A 28 -18.92 -6.70 -7.44
C GLU A 28 -18.80 -6.03 -6.08
N SER A 29 -19.59 -6.51 -5.11
CA SER A 29 -19.54 -6.04 -3.72
C SER A 29 -18.35 -6.60 -2.92
N SER A 30 -17.51 -7.42 -3.55
CA SER A 30 -16.40 -8.13 -2.91
C SER A 30 -15.15 -8.12 -3.78
N ILE A 31 -13.98 -7.98 -3.15
CA ILE A 31 -12.69 -8.10 -3.83
C ILE A 31 -12.27 -9.56 -3.85
N ARG A 32 -12.00 -10.10 -5.05
CA ARG A 32 -11.45 -11.44 -5.23
C ARG A 32 -9.93 -11.41 -5.20
N GLU A 33 -9.33 -12.50 -4.76
CA GLU A 33 -7.89 -12.71 -4.84
C GLU A 33 -7.37 -12.51 -6.27
N SER A 34 -6.15 -11.99 -6.42
CA SER A 34 -5.50 -11.75 -7.71
C SER A 34 -6.21 -10.78 -8.67
N THR A 35 -7.19 -10.01 -8.17
CA THR A 35 -7.85 -8.92 -8.89
C THR A 35 -7.07 -7.63 -8.73
N ASP A 36 -6.91 -6.87 -9.81
CA ASP A 36 -6.29 -5.54 -9.74
C ASP A 36 -7.18 -4.62 -8.89
N VAL A 37 -6.58 -3.99 -7.89
CA VAL A 37 -7.20 -3.01 -7.01
C VAL A 37 -6.40 -1.71 -6.98
N ILE A 38 -7.10 -0.62 -6.73
CA ILE A 38 -6.55 0.68 -6.39
C ILE A 38 -6.69 0.86 -4.88
N ILE A 39 -5.61 1.33 -4.24
CA ILE A 39 -5.58 1.60 -2.80
C ILE A 39 -5.54 3.11 -2.60
N GLU A 40 -6.47 3.61 -1.80
CA GLU A 40 -6.63 5.03 -1.51
C GLU A 40 -6.66 5.24 0.01
N PHE A 41 -5.85 6.15 0.53
CA PHE A 41 -5.85 6.49 1.97
C PHE A 41 -6.79 7.66 2.26
N SER A 42 -7.24 7.82 3.51
CA SER A 42 -8.10 8.95 3.87
C SER A 42 -7.47 10.31 3.50
N ASP A 43 -8.26 11.22 2.92
CA ASP A 43 -7.84 12.50 2.31
C ASP A 43 -7.02 13.45 3.17
N LYS A 44 -6.99 13.25 4.50
CA LYS A 44 -6.27 14.12 5.43
C LYS A 44 -4.77 14.26 5.08
N LEU A 45 -4.14 13.23 4.50
CA LEU A 45 -2.73 13.31 4.09
C LEU A 45 -2.54 13.99 2.72
N ALA A 46 -3.39 13.67 1.76
CA ALA A 46 -3.34 14.21 0.41
C ALA A 46 -3.51 15.73 0.39
N SER A 47 -4.42 16.25 1.23
CA SER A 47 -4.70 17.68 1.35
C SER A 47 -3.49 18.51 1.81
N VAL A 48 -2.54 17.92 2.56
CA VAL A 48 -1.36 18.64 3.07
C VAL A 48 -0.27 18.73 2.00
N CYS A 49 -0.12 17.69 1.19
CA CYS A 49 0.94 17.60 0.18
C CYS A 49 0.50 18.06 -1.22
N GLY A 50 -0.77 18.45 -1.41
CA GLY A 50 -1.30 18.92 -2.69
C GLY A 50 -1.37 17.84 -3.78
N GLY A 51 -1.48 16.57 -3.39
CA GLY A 51 -1.48 15.42 -4.29
C GLY A 51 -2.65 14.46 -4.04
N SER A 52 -2.77 13.42 -4.86
CA SER A 52 -3.77 12.35 -4.69
C SER A 52 -3.43 11.43 -3.51
N SER A 53 -4.45 10.92 -2.82
CA SER A 53 -4.33 9.91 -1.75
C SER A 53 -4.20 8.47 -2.27
N VAL A 54 -4.18 8.30 -3.60
CA VAL A 54 -4.00 7.00 -4.26
C VAL A 54 -2.54 6.56 -4.19
N LEU A 55 -2.36 5.31 -3.79
CA LEU A 55 -1.07 4.63 -3.74
C LEU A 55 -0.55 4.32 -5.15
N GLN A 56 0.72 4.60 -5.40
CA GLN A 56 1.42 4.28 -6.63
C GLN A 56 2.72 3.54 -6.32
N ALA A 57 2.99 2.48 -7.08
CA ALA A 57 4.20 1.69 -7.01
C ALA A 57 5.24 2.20 -8.04
N THR A 58 6.30 2.81 -7.52
CA THR A 58 7.56 3.03 -8.25
C THR A 58 8.62 2.10 -7.66
N ARG A 59 9.89 2.52 -7.51
CA ARG A 59 10.85 1.77 -6.69
C ARG A 59 10.37 1.68 -5.23
N PHE A 60 9.90 2.81 -4.71
CA PHE A 60 9.22 2.91 -3.43
C PHE A 60 7.74 3.19 -3.68
N LEU A 61 6.91 2.82 -2.71
CA LEU A 61 5.50 3.19 -2.75
C LEU A 61 5.35 4.65 -2.30
N SER A 62 4.48 5.39 -2.98
CA SER A 62 4.19 6.79 -2.70
C SER A 62 2.72 7.09 -2.94
N LEU A 63 2.22 8.17 -2.34
CA LEU A 63 0.94 8.76 -2.70
C LEU A 63 1.10 9.64 -3.96
N GLY A 64 -0.01 9.97 -4.61
CA GLY A 64 -0.03 10.76 -5.86
C GLY A 64 -0.44 9.96 -7.10
N GLY A 65 -0.90 8.72 -6.94
CA GLY A 65 -1.37 7.90 -8.05
C GLY A 65 -2.64 8.43 -8.71
N SER A 66 -2.91 7.92 -9.92
CA SER A 66 -4.05 8.33 -10.76
C SER A 66 -4.94 7.15 -11.21
N GLY A 67 -4.73 5.96 -10.64
CA GLY A 67 -5.42 4.73 -11.09
C GLY A 67 -4.83 4.10 -12.36
N ASP A 68 -3.68 4.63 -12.80
CA ASP A 68 -2.88 4.09 -13.89
C ASP A 68 -2.28 2.71 -13.56
N ARG A 69 -1.52 2.11 -14.47
CA ARG A 69 -0.90 0.79 -14.26
C ARG A 69 0.06 0.73 -13.06
N ASN A 70 0.63 1.87 -12.65
CA ASN A 70 1.52 1.92 -11.50
C ASN A 70 0.72 2.01 -10.19
N SER A 71 -0.56 2.41 -10.25
CA SER A 71 -1.46 2.48 -9.10
C SER A 71 -2.28 1.20 -8.88
N ARG A 72 -1.98 0.14 -9.65
CA ARG A 72 -2.69 -1.15 -9.59
C ARG A 72 -1.83 -2.20 -8.91
N VAL A 73 -2.40 -2.84 -7.90
CA VAL A 73 -1.80 -3.98 -7.21
C VAL A 73 -2.83 -5.08 -7.09
N LYS A 74 -2.37 -6.31 -6.87
CA LYS A 74 -3.23 -7.46 -6.55
C LYS A 74 -3.10 -7.81 -5.10
N ILE A 75 -4.17 -8.31 -4.51
CA ILE A 75 -4.15 -8.90 -3.18
C ILE A 75 -4.09 -10.43 -3.36
N GLU A 76 -3.07 -11.05 -2.79
CA GLU A 76 -2.88 -12.50 -2.78
C GLU A 76 -2.79 -13.01 -1.36
N LYS A 77 -3.28 -14.22 -1.11
CA LYS A 77 -3.21 -14.86 0.19
C LYS A 77 -1.81 -15.42 0.42
N LEU A 78 -1.32 -15.32 1.65
CA LEU A 78 -0.10 -16.01 2.07
C LEU A 78 -0.42 -17.44 2.51
N PRO A 79 0.49 -18.40 2.28
CA PRO A 79 0.31 -19.77 2.74
C PRO A 79 0.27 -19.84 4.28
N GLU A 80 1.11 -19.06 4.94
CA GLU A 80 1.15 -18.87 6.40
C GLU A 80 1.59 -17.42 6.71
N PRO A 81 1.08 -16.78 7.78
CA PRO A 81 0.09 -17.28 8.72
C PRO A 81 -1.35 -17.26 8.16
N ARG A 82 -2.24 -18.07 8.77
CA ARG A 82 -3.67 -18.14 8.41
C ARG A 82 -4.31 -16.74 8.55
N HIS A 83 -4.89 -16.24 7.46
CA HIS A 83 -5.50 -14.90 7.31
C HIS A 83 -4.56 -13.74 6.94
N ALA A 84 -3.29 -14.00 6.66
CA ALA A 84 -2.40 -13.00 6.08
C ALA A 84 -2.47 -12.94 4.55
N TYR A 85 -2.24 -11.73 4.04
CA TYR A 85 -2.20 -11.40 2.63
C TYR A 85 -0.92 -10.65 2.29
N LYS A 86 -0.62 -10.57 1.00
CA LYS A 86 0.45 -9.77 0.43
C LYS A 86 -0.08 -8.94 -0.73
N LEU A 87 0.56 -7.80 -0.99
CA LEU A 87 0.33 -7.02 -2.19
C LEU A 87 1.32 -7.45 -3.27
N VAL A 88 0.79 -7.72 -4.46
CA VAL A 88 1.57 -8.13 -5.63
C VAL A 88 1.49 -7.05 -6.68
N TYR A 89 2.64 -6.57 -7.11
CA TYR A 89 2.77 -5.59 -8.17
C TYR A 89 3.24 -6.26 -9.45
N ARG A 90 2.33 -6.33 -10.43
CA ARG A 90 2.52 -7.05 -11.68
C ARG A 90 2.93 -8.52 -11.43
N SER A 91 3.38 -9.23 -12.44
CA SER A 91 3.63 -10.68 -12.36
C SER A 91 4.93 -11.09 -11.66
N ARG A 92 5.69 -10.18 -11.03
CA ARG A 92 7.05 -10.50 -10.53
C ARG A 92 7.49 -9.86 -9.23
N ARG A 93 6.87 -8.77 -8.78
CA ARG A 93 7.31 -8.05 -7.58
C ARG A 93 6.21 -8.05 -6.54
N VAL A 94 6.61 -8.02 -5.29
CA VAL A 94 5.70 -7.87 -4.15
C VAL A 94 5.98 -6.55 -3.45
N VAL A 95 5.06 -6.13 -2.60
CA VAL A 95 5.29 -4.99 -1.70
C VAL A 95 5.87 -5.54 -0.41
N GLY A 96 7.08 -5.10 -0.08
CA GLY A 96 7.78 -5.34 1.18
C GLY A 96 8.28 -4.05 1.80
N THR A 97 9.30 -4.13 2.66
CA THR A 97 10.01 -2.96 3.18
C THR A 97 11.43 -2.86 2.64
N SER A 98 11.94 -1.64 2.51
CA SER A 98 13.33 -1.37 2.15
C SER A 98 13.79 -0.06 2.78
N THR A 99 15.05 -0.03 3.21
CA THR A 99 15.67 1.15 3.83
C THR A 99 16.24 2.08 2.77
N ARG A 100 15.88 3.37 2.86
CA ARG A 100 16.44 4.43 2.02
C ARG A 100 17.82 4.87 2.51
N PRO A 101 18.59 5.61 1.69
CA PRO A 101 19.88 6.18 2.12
C PRO A 101 19.80 7.11 3.33
N ASP A 102 18.62 7.67 3.62
CA ASP A 102 18.34 8.49 4.80
C ASP A 102 17.98 7.67 6.05
N ASN A 103 18.21 6.35 6.03
CA ASN A 103 17.85 5.38 7.07
C ASN A 103 16.35 5.30 7.39
N THR A 104 15.48 5.80 6.51
CA THR A 104 14.03 5.60 6.65
C THR A 104 13.60 4.27 6.03
N GLU A 105 12.93 3.43 6.80
CA GLU A 105 12.27 2.22 6.29
C GLU A 105 10.97 2.60 5.59
N ARG A 106 10.77 2.12 4.36
CA ARG A 106 9.57 2.41 3.57
C ARG A 106 9.06 1.20 2.83
N LEU A 107 7.77 1.23 2.49
CA LEU A 107 7.19 0.28 1.54
C LEU A 107 7.88 0.40 0.17
N ALA A 108 8.26 -0.73 -0.41
CA ALA A 108 8.99 -0.80 -1.66
C ALA A 108 8.62 -2.04 -2.48
N LEU A 109 8.99 -2.02 -3.75
CA LEU A 109 8.94 -3.23 -4.59
C LEU A 109 10.14 -4.12 -4.27
N THR A 110 9.86 -5.31 -3.79
CA THR A 110 10.84 -6.29 -3.30
C THR A 110 10.50 -7.69 -3.82
N ASP A 111 11.33 -8.67 -3.45
CA ASP A 111 11.04 -10.09 -3.64
C ASP A 111 10.45 -10.73 -2.36
N GLU A 112 10.66 -10.10 -1.19
CA GLU A 112 10.08 -10.52 0.10
C GLU A 112 8.84 -9.69 0.45
N PRO A 113 7.65 -10.31 0.64
CA PRO A 113 6.42 -9.58 0.91
C PRO A 113 6.36 -9.10 2.36
N LEU A 114 5.74 -7.95 2.59
CA LEU A 114 5.27 -7.53 3.91
C LEU A 114 3.85 -8.10 4.13
N PRO A 115 3.66 -9.07 5.04
CA PRO A 115 2.35 -9.62 5.34
C PRO A 115 1.44 -8.57 5.98
N PHE A 116 0.15 -8.62 5.66
CA PHE A 116 -0.86 -7.81 6.34
C PHE A 116 -2.18 -8.56 6.50
N GLU A 117 -3.02 -8.07 7.41
CA GLU A 117 -4.37 -8.58 7.67
C GLU A 117 -5.37 -7.43 7.57
N PHE A 118 -6.61 -7.73 7.17
CA PHE A 118 -7.68 -6.75 7.17
C PHE A 118 -8.31 -6.67 8.56
N ARG A 119 -8.40 -5.45 9.10
CA ARG A 119 -9.16 -5.17 10.32
C ARG A 119 -10.35 -4.28 9.96
N PRO A 120 -11.59 -4.68 10.29
CA PRO A 120 -12.75 -3.82 10.08
C PRO A 120 -12.61 -2.53 10.91
N ILE A 121 -13.16 -1.45 10.37
CA ILE A 121 -13.18 -0.11 10.98
C ILE A 121 -14.56 0.12 11.59
#